data_AF-A0A3R7TXL5-F1
#
_entry.id   AF-A0A3R7TXL5-F1
#
_cell.length_a   1.000
_cell.length_b   1.000
_cell.length_c   1.000
_cell.angle_alpha   90.00
_cell.angle_beta   90.00
_cell.angle_gamma   90.00
#
_symmetry.space_group_name_H-M   'P 1'
#
loop_
_entity.id
_entity.type
_entity.pdbx_description
1 polymer ?
#
loop_
_entity_poly.entity_id
_entity_poly.type
_entity_poly.pdbx_seq_one_letter_code
_entity_poly.pdbx_strand_id
1 'polypeptide(L)'
;MLLAQLKNTHANQEWFVPTNTGLKGLSVGQSNWRDSTNNHSIAKLTSHLTFWNEMNLKSFKGENMADFGVDNELTFNINNEKDWKRAVIRLNSIQTEWENAIEEAPLKKIE
;
A
#
# COMPACT_ATOMS: atom_id res chain seq x y z
N MET A 1 -5.04 13.98 -13.81
CA MET A 1 -6.07 13.52 -12.85
C MET A 1 -5.54 12.38 -11.99
N LEU A 2 -5.03 11.28 -12.56
CA LEU A 2 -4.53 10.11 -11.80
C LEU A 2 -3.37 10.42 -10.84
N LEU A 3 -2.31 11.11 -11.30
CA LEU A 3 -1.17 11.47 -10.46
C LEU A 3 -1.57 12.27 -9.21
N ALA A 4 -2.52 13.19 -9.36
CA ALA A 4 -3.04 13.97 -8.24
C ALA A 4 -3.77 13.07 -7.23
N GLN A 5 -4.54 12.08 -7.68
CA GLN A 5 -5.20 11.13 -6.78
C GLN A 5 -4.20 10.24 -6.02
N LEU A 6 -3.12 9.80 -6.67
CA LEU A 6 -2.04 9.07 -5.99
C LEU A 6 -1.39 9.93 -4.90
N LYS A 7 -0.99 11.16 -5.23
CA LYS A 7 -0.40 12.10 -4.26
C LYS A 7 -1.36 12.40 -3.11
N ASN A 8 -2.65 12.58 -3.40
CA ASN A 8 -3.66 12.91 -2.39
C ASN A 8 -4.00 11.73 -1.47
N THR A 9 -3.95 10.50 -1.99
CA THR A 9 -4.16 9.30 -1.17
C THR A 9 -2.93 8.91 -0.36
N HIS A 10 -1.73 9.31 -0.79
CA HIS A 10 -0.49 8.92 -0.17
C HIS A 10 0.06 9.94 0.84
N ALA A 11 0.18 11.22 0.47
CA ALA A 11 0.92 12.23 1.26
C ALA A 11 0.26 13.61 1.33
N ASN A 12 -0.48 14.04 0.31
CA ASN A 12 -1.11 15.36 0.27
C ASN A 12 -2.53 15.30 0.83
N GLN A 13 -2.76 15.88 2.01
CA GLN A 13 -4.09 15.86 2.58
C GLN A 13 -5.03 16.80 1.81
N GLU A 14 -6.18 16.25 1.39
CA GLU A 14 -7.30 16.98 0.81
C GLU A 14 -8.58 16.65 1.60
N TRP A 15 -9.59 16.04 0.96
CA TRP A 15 -10.84 15.64 1.61
C TRP A 15 -10.66 14.56 2.69
N PHE A 16 -9.68 13.67 2.54
CA PHE A 16 -9.46 12.53 3.43
C PHE A 16 -8.01 12.44 3.91
N VAL A 17 -7.82 11.71 5.00
CA VAL A 17 -6.49 11.51 5.61
C VAL A 17 -5.65 10.61 4.68
N PRO A 18 -4.49 11.07 4.22
CA PRO A 18 -3.62 10.27 3.37
C PRO A 18 -2.95 9.14 4.16
N THR A 19 -2.59 8.04 3.49
CA THR A 19 -2.04 6.83 4.11
C THR A 19 -0.82 7.11 4.99
N ASN A 20 0.12 7.95 4.55
CA ASN A 20 1.28 8.35 5.36
C ASN A 20 0.85 8.95 6.70
N THR A 21 -0.11 9.87 6.68
CA THR A 21 -0.63 10.52 7.90
C THR A 21 -1.39 9.53 8.76
N GLY A 22 -2.24 8.68 8.17
CA GLY A 22 -3.05 7.70 8.90
C GLY A 22 -2.21 6.63 9.62
N LEU A 23 -1.03 6.29 9.10
CA LEU A 23 -0.14 5.30 9.71
C LEU A 23 0.90 5.91 10.66
N LYS A 24 1.06 7.23 10.65
CA LYS A 24 2.13 7.92 11.38
C LYS A 24 1.98 7.73 12.88
N GLY A 25 3.05 7.22 13.51
CA GLY A 25 3.15 7.11 14.97
C GLY A 25 2.37 5.96 15.59
N LEU A 26 1.69 5.11 14.81
CA LEU A 26 1.05 3.92 15.33
C LEU A 26 2.10 2.91 15.82
N SER A 27 1.95 2.48 17.07
CA SER A 27 2.68 1.33 17.61
C SER A 27 2.21 0.02 16.99
N VAL A 28 3.02 -1.04 17.10
CA VAL A 28 2.60 -2.38 16.65
C VAL A 28 1.36 -2.90 17.40
N GLY A 29 1.21 -2.55 18.68
CA GLY A 29 0.04 -2.93 19.46
C GLY A 29 -1.25 -2.29 18.92
N GLN A 30 -1.19 -1.00 18.58
CA GLN A 30 -2.32 -0.29 17.97
C GLN A 30 -2.59 -0.78 16.55
N SER A 31 -1.55 -1.09 15.77
CA SER A 31 -1.76 -1.56 14.39
C SER A 31 -2.33 -2.98 14.33
N ASN A 32 -1.97 -3.85 15.29
CA ASN A 32 -2.52 -5.20 15.39
C ASN A 32 -3.88 -5.27 16.11
N TRP A 33 -4.28 -4.20 16.79
CA TRP A 33 -5.57 -4.15 17.47
C TRP A 33 -6.71 -4.37 16.48
N ARG A 34 -7.71 -5.13 16.93
CA ARG A 34 -9.01 -5.28 16.27
C ARG A 34 -10.07 -5.46 17.34
N ASP A 35 -11.30 -5.14 16.98
CA ASP A 35 -12.46 -5.45 17.78
C ASP A 35 -12.80 -6.96 17.72
N SER A 36 -13.93 -7.35 18.29
CA SER A 36 -14.42 -8.73 18.28
C SER A 36 -15.08 -9.14 16.95
N THR A 37 -15.06 -8.28 15.92
CA THR A 37 -15.61 -8.60 14.61
C THR A 37 -14.59 -9.36 13.76
N ASN A 38 -15.00 -9.80 12.56
CA ASN A 38 -14.09 -10.43 11.60
C ASN A 38 -13.28 -9.42 10.78
N ASN A 39 -13.29 -8.13 11.16
CA ASN A 39 -12.54 -7.10 10.45
C ASN A 39 -11.02 -7.31 10.57
N HIS A 40 -10.31 -6.89 9.53
CA HIS A 40 -8.86 -6.87 9.53
C HIS A 40 -8.34 -5.68 10.36
N SER A 41 -7.25 -5.92 11.08
CA SER A 41 -6.52 -4.86 11.78
C SER A 41 -5.80 -3.94 10.78
N ILE A 42 -5.35 -2.78 11.26
CA ILE A 42 -4.54 -1.84 10.45
C ILE A 42 -3.29 -2.53 9.89
N ALA A 43 -2.62 -3.36 10.69
CA ALA A 43 -1.44 -4.12 10.26
C ALA A 43 -1.76 -5.07 9.10
N LYS A 44 -2.88 -5.79 9.18
CA LYS A 44 -3.35 -6.69 8.13
C LYS A 44 -3.67 -5.95 6.84
N LEU A 45 -4.41 -4.84 6.94
CA LEU A 45 -4.74 -4.00 5.78
C LEU A 45 -3.49 -3.37 5.17
N THR A 46 -2.55 -2.90 5.98
CA THR A 46 -1.28 -2.34 5.51
C THR A 46 -0.46 -3.40 4.78
N SER A 47 -0.36 -4.62 5.32
CA SER A 47 0.31 -5.74 4.66
C SER A 47 -0.32 -6.06 3.30
N HIS A 48 -1.63 -6.17 3.26
CA HIS A 48 -2.40 -6.46 2.05
C HIS A 48 -2.21 -5.38 0.98
N LEU A 49 -2.35 -4.10 1.35
CA LEU A 49 -2.14 -2.97 0.45
C LEU A 49 -0.71 -2.91 -0.07
N THR A 50 0.28 -3.12 0.81
CA THR A 50 1.70 -3.13 0.43
C THR A 50 1.96 -4.17 -0.64
N PHE A 51 1.48 -5.39 -0.41
CA PHE A 51 1.65 -6.50 -1.32
C PHE A 51 1.03 -6.20 -2.69
N TRP A 52 -0.26 -5.88 -2.75
CA TRP A 52 -0.95 -5.67 -4.03
C TRP A 52 -0.45 -4.43 -4.78
N ASN A 53 -0.10 -3.34 -4.08
CA ASN A 53 0.51 -2.20 -4.74
C ASN A 53 1.84 -2.57 -5.40
N GLU A 54 2.65 -3.41 -4.76
CA GLU A 54 3.92 -3.87 -5.34
C GLU A 54 3.69 -4.74 -6.57
N MET A 55 2.79 -5.72 -6.49
CA MET A 55 2.53 -6.63 -7.60
C MET A 55 1.97 -5.88 -8.81
N ASN A 56 1.06 -4.94 -8.56
CA ASN A 56 0.51 -4.10 -9.62
C ASN A 56 1.59 -3.18 -10.22
N LEU A 57 2.51 -2.67 -9.40
CA LEU A 57 3.60 -1.81 -9.88
C LEU A 57 4.58 -2.58 -10.77
N LYS A 58 4.93 -3.81 -10.37
CA LYS A 58 5.76 -4.72 -11.18
C LYS A 58 5.10 -5.01 -12.52
N SER A 59 3.82 -5.37 -12.50
CA SER A 59 3.04 -5.59 -13.71
C SER A 59 3.00 -4.33 -14.59
N PHE A 60 2.75 -3.16 -14.01
CA PHE A 60 2.74 -1.89 -14.73
C PHE A 60 4.09 -1.57 -15.38
N LYS A 61 5.20 -1.95 -14.73
CA LYS A 61 6.56 -1.81 -15.28
C LYS A 61 6.92 -2.84 -16.35
N GLY A 62 6.02 -3.78 -16.64
CA GLY A 62 6.22 -4.80 -17.67
C GLY A 62 6.99 -6.03 -17.18
N GLU A 63 7.10 -6.24 -15.86
CA GLU A 63 7.63 -7.50 -15.34
C GLU A 63 6.70 -8.67 -15.70
N ASN A 64 7.29 -9.83 -15.97
CA ASN A 64 6.52 -11.03 -16.32
C ASN A 64 5.81 -11.60 -15.08
N MET A 65 4.48 -11.59 -15.12
CA MET A 65 3.59 -12.04 -14.05
C MET A 65 2.83 -13.33 -14.39
N ALA A 66 3.20 -14.04 -15.46
CA ALA A 66 2.41 -15.15 -16.01
C ALA A 66 2.13 -16.29 -15.03
N ASP A 67 3.08 -16.60 -14.14
CA ASP A 67 2.95 -17.66 -13.14
C ASP A 67 2.59 -17.12 -11.74
N PHE A 68 2.26 -15.83 -11.62
CA PHE A 68 1.95 -15.22 -10.34
C PHE A 68 0.55 -15.63 -9.87
N GLY A 69 0.52 -16.51 -8.87
CA GLY A 69 -0.68 -16.89 -8.14
C GLY A 69 -0.42 -16.79 -6.63
N VAL A 70 -1.28 -16.05 -5.94
CA VAL A 70 -1.27 -15.95 -4.47
C VAL A 70 -2.70 -16.04 -3.97
N ASP A 71 -2.91 -16.79 -2.90
CA ASP A 71 -4.17 -16.74 -2.17
C ASP A 71 -4.28 -15.36 -1.49
N ASN A 72 -5.36 -14.65 -1.78
CA ASN A 72 -5.62 -13.32 -1.25
C ASN A 72 -5.56 -13.29 0.28
N GLU A 73 -6.04 -14.33 0.94
CA GLU A 73 -6.08 -14.39 2.41
C GLU A 73 -4.68 -14.40 3.03
N LEU A 74 -3.67 -14.91 2.31
CA LEU A 74 -2.28 -14.97 2.77
C LEU A 74 -1.57 -13.60 2.79
N THR A 75 -2.20 -12.56 2.22
CA THR A 75 -1.63 -11.21 2.19
C THR A 75 -1.93 -10.40 3.45
N PHE A 76 -2.87 -10.86 4.29
CA PHE A 76 -3.28 -10.21 5.54
C PHE A 76 -2.43 -10.64 6.74
N ASN A 77 -1.23 -10.07 6.87
CA ASN A 77 -0.29 -10.43 7.94
C ASN A 77 -0.41 -9.55 9.19
N ILE A 78 -0.27 -10.19 10.36
CA ILE A 78 -0.01 -9.51 11.64
C ILE A 78 1.50 -9.30 11.74
N ASN A 79 1.91 -8.15 12.25
CA ASN A 79 3.32 -7.78 12.30
C ASN A 79 3.86 -7.79 13.72
N ASN A 80 5.14 -8.15 13.90
CA ASN A 80 5.89 -7.73 15.09
C ASN A 80 6.43 -6.30 14.90
N GLU A 81 7.06 -5.73 15.93
CA GLU A 81 7.57 -4.35 15.91
C GLU A 81 8.49 -4.06 14.70
N LYS A 82 9.37 -5.00 14.36
CA LYS A 82 10.30 -4.86 13.23
C LYS A 82 9.55 -4.94 11.90
N ASP A 83 8.64 -5.90 11.77
CA ASP A 83 7.86 -6.11 10.55
C ASP A 83 6.91 -4.94 10.30
N TRP A 84 6.34 -4.36 11.35
CA TRP A 84 5.46 -3.21 11.27
C TRP A 84 6.19 -1.99 10.73
N LYS A 85 7.35 -1.66 11.30
CA LYS A 85 8.20 -0.57 10.79
C LYS A 85 8.59 -0.79 9.34
N ARG A 86 8.96 -2.02 8.97
CA ARG A 86 9.28 -2.36 7.57
C ARG A 86 8.07 -2.23 6.65
N ALA A 87 6.89 -2.64 7.07
CA ALA A 87 5.66 -2.55 6.29
C ALA A 87 5.28 -1.10 5.99
N VAL A 88 5.32 -0.22 6.99
CA VAL A 88 5.02 1.22 6.82
C VAL A 88 6.01 1.87 5.85
N ILE A 89 7.32 1.60 6.01
CA ILE A 89 8.35 2.12 5.11
C ILE A 89 8.16 1.61 3.68
N ARG A 90 7.89 0.29 3.53
CA ARG A 90 7.71 -0.34 2.22
C ARG A 90 6.48 0.21 1.50
N LEU A 91 5.34 0.35 2.19
CA LEU A 91 4.13 0.92 1.61
C LEU A 91 4.38 2.35 1.09
N ASN A 92 4.97 3.21 1.92
CA ASN A 92 5.31 4.58 1.55
C ASN A 92 6.25 4.62 0.32
N SER A 93 7.25 3.74 0.28
CA SER A 93 8.16 3.63 -0.86
C SER A 93 7.43 3.23 -2.14
N ILE A 94 6.57 2.22 -2.09
CA ILE A 94 5.83 1.74 -3.27
C ILE A 94 4.84 2.79 -3.76
N GLN A 95 4.14 3.50 -2.86
CA GLN A 95 3.22 4.56 -3.26
C GLN A 95 3.96 5.74 -3.90
N THR A 96 5.15 6.11 -3.39
CA THR A 96 6.03 7.10 -4.04
C THR A 96 6.45 6.62 -5.43
N GLU A 97 6.80 5.34 -5.56
CA GLU A 97 7.23 4.77 -6.83
C GLU A 97 6.09 4.69 -7.86
N TRP A 98 4.86 4.49 -7.41
CA TRP A 98 3.67 4.64 -8.25
C TRP A 98 3.49 6.07 -8.76
N GLU A 99 3.67 7.08 -7.91
CA GLU A 99 3.60 8.48 -8.34
C GLU A 99 4.61 8.75 -9.47
N ASN A 100 5.87 8.33 -9.28
CA ASN A 100 6.90 8.49 -10.30
C ASN A 100 6.56 7.71 -11.59
N ALA A 101 6.12 6.45 -11.44
CA ALA A 101 5.79 5.61 -12.59
C ALA A 101 4.63 6.20 -13.43
N ILE A 102 3.66 6.85 -12.81
CA ILE A 102 2.57 7.52 -13.52
C ILE A 102 3.00 8.87 -14.09
N GLU A 103 3.87 9.61 -13.40
CA GLU A 103 4.42 10.88 -13.88
C GLU A 103 5.26 10.70 -15.15
N GLU A 104 6.00 9.58 -15.25
CA GLU A 104 6.84 9.24 -16.40
C GLU A 104 6.09 8.48 -17.51
N ALA A 105 4.92 7.93 -17.23
CA ALA A 105 4.20 7.09 -18.18
C ALA A 105 3.60 7.90 -19.36
N PRO A 106 3.67 7.38 -20.59
CA PRO A 106 2.92 7.95 -21.70
C PRO A 106 1.42 7.93 -21.41
N LEU A 107 0.70 9.00 -21.79
CA LEU A 107 -0.74 9.13 -21.53
C LEU A 107 -1.55 7.89 -21.97
N LYS A 108 -1.25 7.36 -23.16
CA LYS A 108 -1.90 6.14 -23.70
C LYS A 108 -1.81 4.91 -22.78
N LYS A 109 -0.83 4.84 -21.89
CA LYS A 109 -0.64 3.73 -20.95
C LYS A 109 -1.53 3.86 -19.70
N ILE A 110 -2.01 5.05 -19.40
CA ILE A 110 -2.74 5.41 -18.17
C ILE A 110 -4.18 5.89 -18.43
N GLU A 111 -4.61 5.84 -19.70
CA GLU A 111 -6.01 5.97 -20.15
C GLU A 111 -6.68 4.59 -20.22
#